data_AF-A0A1X4NJD1-F1
#
_entry.id   AF-A0A1X4NJD1-F1
#
_cell.length_a   1.000
_cell.length_b   1.000
_cell.length_c   1.000
_cell.angle_alpha   90.00
_cell.angle_beta   90.00
_cell.angle_gamma   90.00
#
_symmetry.space_group_name_H-M   'P 1'
#
loop_
_entity.id
_entity.type
_entity.pdbx_description
1 polymer ?
#
loop_
_entity_poly.entity_id
_entity_poly.type
_entity_poly.pdbx_seq_one_letter_code
_entity_poly.pdbx_strand_id
1 'polypeptide(L)'
;MKSITTDQRSIDGKTPTNVMLLKNPLDFIAEDHLRLRAMSAELDRLAEATTIEGPAISEMIEYLEHELPLLLADEDDDLMPRILSRAEPEDELPKLAKRLEKEHSDISDHLKAVTSGLAGLALATSLSDTLRTSMIELANAARRHLILENAVLLPLAKARLTEEDLHALRSAMLKRRGLESLFAT
;
A
#
# COMPACT_ATOMS: atom_id res chain seq x y z
N MET A 1 -6.83 -31.98 17.22
CA MET A 1 -5.71 -31.01 17.26
C MET A 1 -6.23 -29.67 16.76
N LYS A 2 -6.23 -28.63 17.59
CA LYS A 2 -6.44 -27.26 17.09
C LYS A 2 -5.18 -26.89 16.31
N SER A 3 -5.33 -26.65 15.01
CA SER A 3 -4.25 -26.07 14.21
C SER A 3 -3.87 -24.74 14.85
N ILE A 4 -2.64 -24.62 15.33
CA ILE A 4 -2.08 -23.33 15.73
C ILE A 4 -1.86 -22.60 14.41
N THR A 5 -2.84 -21.83 13.96
CA THR A 5 -2.65 -20.90 12.87
C THR A 5 -1.66 -19.85 13.36
N THR A 6 -0.40 -19.96 12.96
CA THR A 6 0.59 -18.91 13.17
C THR A 6 0.02 -17.64 12.56
N ASP A 7 -0.12 -16.57 13.36
CA ASP A 7 -0.54 -15.27 12.86
C ASP A 7 0.43 -14.85 11.74
N GLN A 8 -0.09 -14.65 10.54
CA GLN A 8 0.72 -14.34 9.35
C GLN A 8 1.00 -12.83 9.24
N ARG A 9 0.41 -12.03 10.15
CA ARG A 9 0.55 -10.56 10.19
C ARG A 9 1.85 -10.13 10.83
N SER A 10 2.40 -9.03 10.34
CA SER A 10 3.56 -8.36 10.91
C SER A 10 3.16 -7.64 12.20
N ILE A 11 4.03 -7.68 13.21
CA ILE A 11 3.78 -7.00 14.49
C ILE A 11 3.95 -5.48 14.34
N ASP A 12 4.85 -5.03 13.47
CA ASP A 12 5.24 -3.63 13.32
C ASP A 12 5.09 -3.09 11.89
N GLY A 13 4.67 -3.92 10.93
CA GLY A 13 4.50 -3.56 9.51
C GLY A 13 5.83 -3.37 8.77
N LYS A 14 6.99 -3.67 9.38
CA LYS A 14 8.29 -3.38 8.77
C LYS A 14 8.76 -4.44 7.80
N THR A 15 8.17 -5.63 7.85
CA THR A 15 8.47 -6.71 6.90
C THR A 15 7.47 -6.74 5.75
N PRO A 16 7.87 -7.19 4.55
CA PRO A 16 6.94 -7.42 3.44
C PRO A 16 5.72 -8.24 3.87
N THR A 17 4.56 -7.86 3.34
CA THR A 17 3.29 -8.51 3.68
C THR A 17 3.30 -9.98 3.26
N ASN A 18 2.88 -10.85 4.16
CA ASN A 18 2.89 -12.27 3.92
C ASN A 18 1.82 -12.66 2.88
N VAL A 19 2.24 -13.18 1.74
CA VAL A 19 1.38 -13.61 0.62
C VAL A 19 0.35 -14.67 1.02
N MET A 20 0.55 -15.39 2.13
CA MET A 20 -0.45 -16.32 2.66
C MET A 20 -1.73 -15.63 3.15
N LEU A 21 -1.68 -14.32 3.44
CA LEU A 21 -2.86 -13.51 3.75
C LEU A 21 -3.79 -13.37 2.54
N LEU A 22 -3.30 -13.55 1.30
CA LEU A 22 -4.14 -13.52 0.10
C LEU A 22 -5.24 -14.59 0.09
N LYS A 23 -5.26 -15.55 1.03
CA LYS A 23 -6.47 -16.36 1.29
C LYS A 23 -7.72 -15.49 1.45
N ASN A 24 -7.57 -14.34 2.11
CA ASN A 24 -8.54 -13.25 2.13
C ASN A 24 -7.86 -11.96 1.62
N PRO A 25 -8.16 -11.51 0.38
CA PRO A 25 -7.46 -10.36 -0.20
C PRO A 25 -7.64 -9.07 0.60
N LEU A 26 -8.76 -8.88 1.31
CA LEU A 26 -8.97 -7.70 2.15
C LEU A 26 -8.09 -7.72 3.41
N ASP A 27 -7.72 -8.90 3.92
CA ASP A 27 -6.77 -9.00 5.03
C ASP A 27 -5.34 -8.71 4.57
N PHE A 28 -5.00 -9.10 3.33
CA PHE A 28 -3.72 -8.75 2.72
C PHE A 28 -3.59 -7.22 2.52
N ILE A 29 -4.60 -6.56 1.94
CA ILE A 29 -4.60 -5.10 1.75
C ILE A 29 -4.52 -4.37 3.10
N ALA A 30 -5.29 -4.81 4.10
CA ALA A 30 -5.22 -4.22 5.44
C ALA A 30 -3.83 -4.37 6.09
N GLU A 31 -3.10 -5.43 5.79
CA GLU A 31 -1.71 -5.61 6.25
C GLU A 31 -0.73 -4.73 5.46
N ASP A 32 -0.91 -4.59 4.14
CA ASP A 32 -0.18 -3.63 3.32
C ASP A 32 -0.39 -2.19 3.81
N HIS A 33 -1.56 -1.84 4.33
CA HIS A 33 -1.82 -0.55 4.97
C HIS A 33 -0.98 -0.34 6.24
N LEU A 34 -0.79 -1.38 7.05
CA LEU A 34 0.09 -1.31 8.22
C LEU A 34 1.54 -1.10 7.78
N ARG A 35 1.95 -1.77 6.71
CA ARG A 35 3.27 -1.58 6.10
C ARG A 35 3.46 -0.16 5.55
N LEU A 36 2.52 0.36 4.77
CA LEU A 36 2.56 1.74 4.27
C LEU A 36 2.63 2.76 5.41
N ARG A 37 1.92 2.52 6.52
CA ARG A 37 2.02 3.36 7.72
C ARG A 37 3.42 3.30 8.34
N ALA A 38 4.02 2.12 8.48
CA ALA A 38 5.37 1.95 9.02
C ALA A 38 6.42 2.62 8.13
N MET A 39 6.32 2.43 6.81
CA MET A 39 7.21 3.05 5.83
C MET A 39 7.03 4.57 5.76
N SER A 40 5.81 5.09 5.98
CA SER A 40 5.58 6.53 6.13
C SER A 40 6.28 7.10 7.36
N ALA A 41 6.37 6.36 8.47
CA ALA A 41 7.13 6.80 9.64
C ALA A 41 8.65 6.75 9.38
N GLU A 42 9.10 5.77 8.59
CA GLU A 42 10.49 5.65 8.18
C GLU A 42 10.91 6.77 7.22
N LEU A 43 10.02 7.21 6.31
CA LEU A 43 10.24 8.39 5.47
C LEU A 43 10.46 9.65 6.32
N ASP A 44 9.65 9.88 7.35
CA ASP A 44 9.84 11.03 8.26
C ASP A 44 11.20 10.91 8.97
N ARG A 45 11.54 9.73 9.50
CA ARG A 45 12.80 9.47 10.19
C ARG A 45 14.00 9.77 9.30
N LEU A 46 13.98 9.30 8.06
CA LEU A 46 15.04 9.56 7.08
C LEU A 46 15.10 11.06 6.71
N ALA A 47 13.95 11.71 6.56
CA ALA A 47 13.87 13.13 6.25
C ALA A 47 14.38 14.04 7.38
N GLU A 48 14.42 13.56 8.62
CA GLU A 48 15.01 14.27 9.78
C GLU A 48 16.47 13.88 10.06
N ALA A 49 16.94 12.76 9.51
CA ALA A 49 18.26 12.23 9.80
C ALA A 49 19.39 13.15 9.30
N THR A 50 20.40 13.35 10.15
CA THR A 50 21.65 14.05 9.81
C THR A 50 22.65 13.13 9.14
N THR A 51 22.65 11.84 9.50
CA THR A 51 23.43 10.77 8.88
C THR A 51 22.51 9.72 8.30
N ILE A 52 22.76 9.32 7.07
CA ILE A 52 21.94 8.34 6.35
C ILE A 52 22.64 6.99 6.40
N GLU A 53 21.90 5.97 6.81
CA GLU A 53 22.38 4.58 6.77
C GLU A 53 22.01 3.96 5.43
N GLY A 54 23.03 3.50 4.68
CA GLY A 54 22.83 2.88 3.36
C GLY A 54 21.76 1.79 3.32
N PRO A 55 21.72 0.84 4.28
CA PRO A 55 20.68 -0.19 4.31
C PRO A 55 19.25 0.35 4.38
N ALA A 56 19.00 1.40 5.17
CA ALA A 56 17.67 1.99 5.31
C ALA A 56 17.20 2.66 4.01
N ILE A 57 18.12 3.25 3.24
CA ILE A 57 17.81 3.81 1.92
C ILE A 57 17.49 2.70 0.92
N SER A 58 18.29 1.63 0.89
CA SER A 58 18.03 0.50 0.01
C SER A 58 16.68 -0.16 0.28
N GLU A 59 16.33 -0.36 1.56
CA GLU A 59 15.02 -0.89 1.95
C GLU A 59 13.87 0.05 1.55
N MET A 60 14.04 1.36 1.73
CA MET A 60 13.04 2.34 1.30
C MET A 60 12.87 2.34 -0.22
N ILE A 61 13.96 2.30 -1.00
CA ILE A 61 13.90 2.24 -2.46
C ILE A 61 13.16 0.97 -2.91
N GLU A 62 13.54 -0.19 -2.37
CA GLU A 62 12.89 -1.48 -2.69
C GLU A 62 11.38 -1.41 -2.45
N TYR A 63 10.96 -0.91 -1.28
CA TYR A 63 9.55 -0.76 -0.95
C TYR A 63 8.81 0.18 -1.93
N LEU A 64 9.39 1.36 -2.19
CA LEU A 64 8.77 2.38 -3.04
C LEU A 64 8.71 1.97 -4.52
N GLU A 65 9.67 1.18 -5.01
CA GLU A 65 9.72 0.75 -6.41
C GLU A 65 8.97 -0.55 -6.68
N HIS A 66 8.84 -1.44 -5.69
CA HIS A 66 8.34 -2.79 -5.92
C HIS A 66 7.10 -3.16 -5.12
N GLU A 67 6.85 -2.55 -3.96
CA GLU A 67 5.72 -2.93 -3.11
C GLU A 67 4.58 -1.91 -3.15
N LEU A 68 4.86 -0.62 -2.94
CA LEU A 68 3.82 0.42 -2.98
C LEU A 68 3.07 0.48 -4.33
N PRO A 69 3.74 0.37 -5.50
CA PRO A 69 3.03 0.34 -6.77
C PRO A 69 2.08 -0.85 -6.92
N LEU A 70 2.38 -1.99 -6.29
CA LEU A 70 1.50 -3.16 -6.31
C LEU A 70 0.25 -2.93 -5.46
N LEU A 71 0.39 -2.31 -4.29
CA LEU A 71 -0.75 -1.95 -3.44
C LEU A 71 -1.71 -1.01 -4.18
N LEU A 72 -1.18 0.10 -4.73
CA LEU A 72 -1.99 1.08 -5.46
C LEU A 72 -2.71 0.43 -6.65
N ALA A 73 -2.03 -0.46 -7.38
CA ALA A 73 -2.66 -1.18 -8.47
C ALA A 73 -3.73 -2.17 -7.98
N ASP A 74 -3.54 -2.81 -6.82
CA ASP A 74 -4.55 -3.74 -6.25
C ASP A 74 -5.82 -2.98 -5.87
N GLU A 75 -5.65 -1.75 -5.40
CA GLU A 75 -6.74 -0.83 -5.09
C GLU A 75 -7.43 -0.30 -6.36
N ASP A 76 -6.67 0.29 -7.28
CA ASP A 76 -7.20 1.02 -8.44
C ASP A 76 -7.77 0.10 -9.52
N ASP A 77 -7.02 -0.94 -9.90
CA ASP A 77 -7.39 -1.77 -11.05
C ASP A 77 -8.46 -2.81 -10.67
N ASP A 78 -8.53 -3.20 -9.39
CA ASP A 78 -9.29 -4.37 -8.96
C ASP A 78 -10.26 -4.12 -7.80
N LEU A 79 -9.81 -3.56 -6.66
CA LEU A 79 -10.70 -3.36 -5.51
C LEU A 79 -11.78 -2.30 -5.79
N MET A 80 -11.37 -1.12 -6.25
CA MET A 80 -12.26 0.02 -6.46
C MET A 80 -13.36 -0.27 -7.49
N PRO A 81 -13.06 -0.83 -8.68
CA PRO A 81 -14.09 -1.14 -9.66
C PRO A 81 -15.12 -2.15 -9.13
N ARG A 82 -14.68 -3.11 -8.31
CA ARG A 82 -15.57 -4.10 -7.68
C ARG A 82 -16.50 -3.46 -6.67
N ILE A 83 -15.98 -2.62 -5.78
CA ILE A 83 -16.79 -1.89 -4.81
C ILE A 83 -17.82 -1.01 -5.53
N LEU A 84 -17.40 -0.28 -6.57
CA LEU A 84 -18.29 0.55 -7.38
C LEU A 84 -19.40 -0.26 -8.06
N SER A 85 -19.10 -1.47 -8.54
CA SER A 85 -20.11 -2.35 -9.16
C SER A 85 -21.16 -2.89 -8.18
N ARG A 86 -20.87 -2.82 -6.87
CA ARG A 86 -21.74 -3.28 -5.77
C ARG A 86 -22.29 -2.12 -4.94
N ALA A 87 -22.06 -0.89 -5.37
CA ALA A 87 -22.48 0.33 -4.71
C ALA A 87 -24.00 0.46 -4.73
N GLU A 88 -24.60 0.73 -3.58
CA GLU A 88 -25.97 1.22 -3.49
C GLU A 88 -25.97 2.77 -3.46
N PRO A 89 -27.08 3.44 -3.85
CA PRO A 89 -27.16 4.90 -3.87
C PRO A 89 -26.82 5.57 -2.53
N GLU A 90 -27.16 4.94 -1.41
CA GLU A 90 -26.86 5.43 -0.06
C GLU A 90 -25.36 5.40 0.31
N ASP A 91 -24.53 4.69 -0.44
CA ASP A 91 -23.10 4.56 -0.14
C ASP A 91 -22.29 5.81 -0.58
N GLU A 92 -22.90 6.74 -1.33
CA GLU A 92 -22.26 7.97 -1.87
C GLU A 92 -20.90 7.75 -2.58
N LEU A 93 -20.68 6.53 -3.08
CA LEU A 93 -19.39 6.05 -3.58
C LEU A 93 -18.77 6.85 -4.73
N PRO A 94 -19.52 7.43 -5.70
CA PRO A 94 -18.91 8.18 -6.79
C PRO A 94 -18.07 9.38 -6.33
N LYS A 95 -18.44 10.01 -5.22
CA LYS A 95 -17.66 11.13 -4.65
C LYS A 95 -16.41 10.61 -3.93
N LEU A 96 -16.54 9.48 -3.23
CA LEU A 96 -15.42 8.82 -2.56
C LEU A 96 -14.36 8.37 -3.58
N ALA A 97 -14.78 7.70 -4.66
CA ALA A 97 -13.90 7.20 -5.70
C ALA A 97 -13.08 8.34 -6.35
N LYS A 98 -13.72 9.45 -6.73
CA LYS A 98 -13.01 10.63 -7.27
C LYS A 98 -11.98 11.21 -6.30
N ARG A 99 -12.27 11.15 -5.00
CA ARG A 99 -11.34 11.61 -3.98
C ARG A 99 -10.15 10.67 -3.87
N LEU A 100 -10.38 9.36 -3.83
CA LEU A 100 -9.32 8.35 -3.76
C LEU A 100 -8.42 8.37 -5.01
N GLU A 101 -9.01 8.48 -6.20
CA GLU A 101 -8.26 8.65 -7.47
C GLU A 101 -7.31 9.85 -7.40
N LYS A 102 -7.78 10.99 -6.87
CA LYS A 102 -6.92 12.15 -6.67
C LYS A 102 -5.82 11.87 -5.64
N GLU A 103 -6.15 11.25 -4.51
CA GLU A 103 -5.17 10.92 -3.47
C GLU A 103 -4.08 9.95 -3.99
N HIS A 104 -4.43 8.96 -4.82
CA HIS A 104 -3.48 8.08 -5.50
C HIS A 104 -2.61 8.79 -6.53
N SER A 105 -3.19 9.72 -7.30
CA SER A 105 -2.41 10.55 -8.23
C SER A 105 -1.38 11.40 -7.45
N ASP A 106 -1.79 12.04 -6.36
CA ASP A 106 -0.90 12.84 -5.51
C ASP A 106 0.24 11.94 -4.94
N ILE A 107 -0.08 10.73 -4.45
CA ILE A 107 0.91 9.76 -3.96
C ILE A 107 1.88 9.36 -5.08
N SER A 108 1.37 9.05 -6.27
CA SER A 108 2.17 8.60 -7.41
C SER A 108 3.16 9.67 -7.89
N ASP A 109 2.79 10.95 -7.82
CA ASP A 109 3.67 12.05 -8.19
C ASP A 109 4.78 12.24 -7.15
N HIS A 110 4.45 12.21 -5.85
CA HIS A 110 5.46 12.26 -4.79
C HIS A 110 6.38 11.03 -4.82
N LEU A 111 5.84 9.85 -5.12
CA LEU A 111 6.59 8.60 -5.23
C LEU A 111 7.73 8.72 -6.25
N LYS A 112 7.43 9.19 -7.46
CA LYS A 112 8.43 9.40 -8.53
C LYS A 112 9.52 10.37 -8.12
N ALA A 113 9.16 11.46 -7.44
CA ALA A 113 10.12 12.46 -6.96
C ALA A 113 11.06 11.87 -5.90
N VAL A 114 10.52 11.12 -4.94
CA VAL A 114 11.28 10.50 -3.86
C VAL A 114 12.19 9.39 -4.38
N THR A 115 11.70 8.45 -5.21
CA THR A 115 12.53 7.37 -5.76
C THR A 115 13.69 7.91 -6.58
N SER A 116 13.43 8.89 -7.47
CA SER A 116 14.48 9.55 -8.26
C SER A 116 15.51 10.26 -7.38
N GLY A 117 15.06 10.93 -6.32
CA GLY A 117 15.96 11.61 -5.38
C GLY A 117 16.81 10.63 -4.58
N LEU A 118 16.22 9.53 -4.08
CA LEU A 118 16.91 8.50 -3.33
C LEU A 118 17.93 7.73 -4.20
N ALA A 119 17.59 7.39 -5.44
CA ALA A 119 18.52 6.75 -6.38
C ALA A 119 19.74 7.63 -6.68
N GLY A 120 19.57 8.96 -6.69
CA GLY A 120 20.65 9.93 -6.83
C GLY A 120 21.61 10.00 -5.62
N LEU A 121 21.23 9.47 -4.46
CA LEU A 121 22.04 9.55 -3.23
C LEU A 121 23.29 8.69 -3.25
N ALA A 122 23.39 7.67 -4.12
CA ALA A 122 24.61 6.88 -4.26
C ALA A 122 25.85 7.74 -4.57
N LEU A 123 25.64 8.97 -5.09
CA LEU A 123 26.68 9.95 -5.42
C LEU A 123 26.73 11.14 -4.45
N ALA A 124 25.83 11.23 -3.48
CA ALA A 124 25.70 12.38 -2.57
C ALA A 124 25.99 12.01 -1.11
N THR A 125 26.52 12.95 -0.35
CA THR A 125 26.86 12.75 1.07
C THR A 125 25.72 13.11 2.03
N SER A 126 24.61 13.66 1.52
CA SER A 126 23.47 14.14 2.33
C SER A 126 22.19 14.30 1.50
N LEU A 127 21.02 14.21 2.14
CA LEU A 127 19.72 14.55 1.52
C LEU A 127 19.65 16.05 1.24
N SER A 128 19.10 16.42 0.08
CA SER A 128 18.72 17.80 -0.22
C SER A 128 17.43 18.20 0.51
N ASP A 129 17.24 19.48 0.79
CA ASP A 129 16.02 19.98 1.43
C ASP A 129 14.76 19.69 0.59
N THR A 130 14.90 19.72 -0.74
CA THR A 130 13.83 19.33 -1.66
C THR A 130 13.43 17.88 -1.47
N LEU A 131 14.40 16.96 -1.40
CA LEU A 131 14.12 15.54 -1.19
C LEU A 131 13.48 15.30 0.19
N ARG A 132 13.99 15.96 1.25
CA ARG A 132 13.38 15.90 2.59
C ARG A 132 11.91 16.34 2.56
N THR A 133 11.62 17.44 1.86
CA THR A 133 10.25 17.95 1.71
C THR A 133 9.36 16.94 0.99
N SER A 134 9.82 16.38 -0.14
CA SER A 134 9.04 15.38 -0.89
C SER A 134 8.79 14.10 -0.09
N MET A 135 9.73 13.67 0.75
CA MET A 135 9.53 12.51 1.65
C MET A 135 8.44 12.78 2.69
N ILE A 136 8.44 13.96 3.31
CA ILE A 136 7.42 14.38 4.27
C ILE A 136 6.04 14.49 3.59
N GLU A 137 6.00 15.06 2.39
CA GLU A 137 4.75 15.19 1.61
C GLU A 137 4.17 13.82 1.23
N LEU A 138 5.01 12.89 0.75
CA LEU A 138 4.62 11.51 0.44
C LEU A 138 4.04 10.81 1.67
N ALA A 139 4.75 10.87 2.81
CA ALA A 139 4.30 10.26 4.06
C ALA A 139 2.96 10.84 4.53
N ASN A 140 2.77 12.16 4.40
CA ASN A 140 1.51 12.80 4.77
C ASN A 140 0.37 12.48 3.80
N ALA A 141 0.64 12.36 2.50
CA ALA A 141 -0.35 11.91 1.51
C ALA A 141 -0.82 10.49 1.82
N ALA A 142 0.12 9.56 2.02
CA ALA A 142 -0.15 8.17 2.39
C ALA A 142 -0.99 8.07 3.68
N ARG A 143 -0.66 8.84 4.74
CA ARG A 143 -1.45 8.83 5.99
C ARG A 143 -2.89 9.29 5.81
N ARG A 144 -3.11 10.37 5.05
CA ARG A 144 -4.47 10.88 4.79
C ARG A 144 -5.30 9.87 4.00
N HIS A 145 -4.65 9.26 3.02
CA HIS A 145 -5.23 8.22 2.19
C HIS A 145 -5.62 6.99 3.01
N LEU A 146 -4.70 6.46 3.82
CA LEU A 146 -4.94 5.33 4.73
C LEU A 146 -6.09 5.57 5.72
N ILE A 147 -6.28 6.80 6.20
CA ILE A 147 -7.43 7.12 7.08
C ILE A 147 -8.74 6.88 6.35
N LEU A 148 -8.84 7.37 5.11
CA LEU A 148 -10.06 7.25 4.32
C LEU A 148 -10.37 5.80 3.99
N GLU A 149 -9.37 5.04 3.54
CA GLU A 149 -9.58 3.67 3.14
C GLU A 149 -9.88 2.74 4.30
N ASN A 150 -9.13 2.85 5.40
CA ASN A 150 -9.36 2.00 6.57
C ASN A 150 -10.69 2.32 7.28
N ALA A 151 -11.11 3.59 7.28
CA ALA A 151 -12.35 4.01 7.95
C ALA A 151 -13.60 3.82 7.09
N VAL A 152 -13.47 3.81 5.76
CA VAL A 152 -14.61 3.82 4.84
C VAL A 152 -14.52 2.71 3.80
N LEU A 153 -13.45 2.69 2.99
CA LEU A 153 -13.37 1.80 1.83
C LEU A 153 -13.35 0.32 2.22
N LEU A 154 -12.43 -0.10 3.10
CA LEU A 154 -12.31 -1.49 3.52
C LEU A 154 -13.55 -2.00 4.29
N PRO A 155 -14.17 -1.23 5.21
CA PRO A 155 -15.45 -1.61 5.79
C PRO A 155 -16.55 -1.81 4.75
N LEU A 156 -16.63 -0.93 3.75
CA LEU A 156 -17.61 -1.04 2.68
C LEU A 156 -17.34 -2.25 1.79
N ALA A 157 -16.08 -2.51 1.46
CA ALA A 157 -15.65 -3.71 0.73
C ALA A 157 -16.11 -4.98 1.46
N LYS A 158 -15.90 -5.06 2.77
CA LYS A 158 -16.35 -6.19 3.60
C LYS A 158 -17.87 -6.35 3.62
N ALA A 159 -18.61 -5.24 3.54
CA ALA A 159 -20.07 -5.27 3.55
C ALA A 159 -20.69 -5.63 2.19
N ARG A 160 -20.03 -5.26 1.08
CA ARG A 160 -20.61 -5.31 -0.28
C ARG A 160 -20.04 -6.41 -1.17
N LEU A 161 -18.77 -6.79 -1.00
CA LEU A 161 -18.13 -7.76 -1.88
C LEU A 161 -18.62 -9.18 -1.59
N THR A 162 -18.92 -9.91 -2.66
CA THR A 162 -19.28 -11.32 -2.61
C THR A 162 -18.04 -12.21 -2.63
N GLU A 163 -18.20 -13.49 -2.32
CA GLU A 163 -17.13 -14.48 -2.46
C GLU A 163 -16.55 -14.55 -3.88
N GLU A 164 -17.38 -14.35 -4.91
CA GLU A 164 -16.93 -14.29 -6.30
C GLU A 164 -16.03 -13.06 -6.55
N ASP A 165 -16.40 -11.90 -5.99
CA ASP A 165 -15.59 -10.68 -6.11
C ASP A 165 -14.25 -10.85 -5.39
N LEU A 166 -14.26 -11.42 -4.18
CA LEU A 166 -13.04 -11.69 -3.41
C LEU A 166 -12.15 -12.72 -4.11
N HIS A 167 -12.72 -13.76 -4.71
CA HIS A 167 -11.97 -14.73 -5.51
C HIS A 167 -11.27 -14.05 -6.70
N ALA A 168 -11.99 -13.19 -7.42
CA ALA A 168 -11.47 -12.53 -8.59
C ALA A 168 -10.42 -11.46 -8.23
N LEU A 169 -10.62 -10.70 -7.14
CA LEU A 169 -9.62 -9.78 -6.58
C LEU A 169 -8.33 -10.55 -6.20
N ARG A 170 -8.45 -11.62 -5.43
CA ARG A 170 -7.31 -12.49 -5.08
C ARG A 170 -6.56 -12.99 -6.31
N SER A 171 -7.29 -13.44 -7.33
CA SER A 171 -6.68 -13.97 -8.56
C SER A 171 -5.85 -12.91 -9.29
N ALA A 172 -6.36 -11.66 -9.37
CA ALA A 172 -5.62 -10.55 -9.95
C ALA A 172 -4.37 -10.20 -9.14
N MET A 173 -4.49 -10.09 -7.82
CA MET A 173 -3.37 -9.80 -6.91
C MET A 173 -2.26 -10.87 -6.99
N LEU A 174 -2.64 -12.15 -7.08
CA LEU A 174 -1.69 -13.27 -7.26
C LEU A 174 -1.00 -13.19 -8.62
N LYS A 175 -1.76 -12.93 -9.68
CA LYS A 175 -1.20 -12.77 -11.03
C LYS A 175 -0.19 -11.63 -11.11
N ARG A 176 -0.50 -10.48 -10.52
CA ARG A 176 0.40 -9.31 -10.48
C ARG A 176 1.73 -9.63 -9.78
N ARG A 177 1.71 -10.59 -8.85
CA ARG A 177 2.87 -11.07 -8.10
C ARG A 177 3.51 -12.33 -8.68
N GLY A 178 3.01 -12.88 -9.79
CA GLY A 178 3.52 -14.13 -10.39
C GLY A 178 3.25 -15.39 -9.54
N LEU A 179 2.21 -15.37 -8.70
CA LEU A 179 1.88 -16.40 -7.70
C LEU A 179 0.58 -17.15 -8.04
N GLU A 180 0.25 -17.27 -9.32
CA GLU A 180 -1.03 -17.83 -9.80
C GLU A 180 -1.31 -19.26 -9.28
N SER A 181 -0.27 -20.01 -8.91
CA SER A 181 -0.37 -21.38 -8.39
C SER A 181 -0.42 -21.49 -6.86
N LEU A 182 -0.32 -20.39 -6.10
CA LEU A 182 -0.13 -20.42 -4.63
C LEU A 182 -1.25 -21.16 -3.87
N PHE A 183 -2.48 -21.14 -4.41
CA PHE A 183 -3.63 -21.86 -3.86
C PHE A 183 -4.27 -22.82 -4.87
N ALA A 184 -3.58 -23.11 -5.98
CA ALA A 184 -4.04 -24.14 -6.89
C ALA A 184 -4.06 -25.49 -6.14
N THR A 185 -5.19 -26.18 -6.21
CA THR A 185 -5.39 -27.50 -5.62
C THR A 185 -5.14 -28.58 -6.66
#